data_AF-A0A811GDM4-F1
#
_entry.id   AF-A0A811GDM4-F1
#
_cell.length_a   1.000
_cell.length_b   1.000
_cell.length_c   1.000
_cell.angle_alpha   90.00
_cell.angle_beta   90.00
_cell.angle_gamma   90.00
#
_symmetry.space_group_name_H-M   'P 1'
#
loop_
_entity.id
_entity.type
_entity.pdbx_description
1 polymer ?
#
loop_
_entity_poly.entity_id
_entity_poly.type
_entity_poly.pdbx_seq_one_letter_code
_entity_poly.pdbx_strand_id
1 'polypeptide(L)'
;MGYSKDFKDKVIEIMTRDQLSVRKAAQHFGVCTRTIQLWKKSTENRPIPGCPAKISKEQILKDVEQYLMIILVNRLSVLVSVHMQYLMRYMPQEYRVKKDVKAS
;
A
#
# COMPACT_ATOMS: atom_id res chain seq x y z
N MET A 1 6.45 -23.65 -5.89
CA MET A 1 5.98 -24.68 -4.95
C MET A 1 6.77 -24.54 -3.65
N GLY A 2 6.19 -23.86 -2.66
CA GLY A 2 6.83 -23.66 -1.36
C GLY A 2 6.07 -24.42 -0.28
N TYR A 3 6.78 -25.08 0.62
CA TYR A 3 6.19 -25.74 1.77
C TYR A 3 5.72 -24.70 2.79
N SER A 4 4.61 -24.97 3.49
CA SER A 4 4.10 -24.09 4.56
C SER A 4 5.07 -24.07 5.75
N LYS A 5 5.03 -23.00 6.55
CA LYS A 5 5.88 -22.87 7.75
C LYS A 5 5.60 -24.02 8.72
N ASP A 6 4.32 -24.28 8.99
CA ASP A 6 3.88 -25.30 9.94
C ASP A 6 4.34 -26.72 9.55
N PHE A 7 4.35 -27.02 8.24
CA PHE A 7 4.82 -28.32 7.77
C PHE A 7 6.32 -28.48 8.02
N LYS A 8 7.12 -27.46 7.70
CA LYS A 8 8.56 -27.47 7.92
C LYS A 8 8.89 -27.63 9.40
N ASP A 9 8.19 -26.90 10.27
CA ASP A 9 8.41 -26.96 11.72
C ASP A 9 8.06 -28.35 12.27
N LYS A 10 6.95 -28.95 11.84
CA LYS A 10 6.59 -30.35 12.21
C LYS A 10 7.63 -31.37 11.76
N VAL A 11 8.19 -31.22 10.57
CA VAL A 11 9.25 -32.11 10.07
C VAL A 11 10.49 -32.03 10.96
N ILE A 12 10.89 -30.83 11.37
CA ILE A 12 12.03 -30.63 12.27
C ILE A 12 11.73 -31.15 13.68
N GLU A 13 10.52 -30.93 14.19
CA GLU A 13 10.05 -31.43 15.49
C GLU A 13 10.11 -32.96 15.53
N ILE A 14 9.50 -33.65 14.57
CA ILE A 14 9.49 -35.13 14.49
C ILE A 14 10.91 -35.66 14.32
N MET A 15 11.74 -35.02 13.50
CA MET A 15 13.13 -35.42 13.30
C MET A 15 13.95 -35.31 14.60
N THR A 16 13.67 -34.31 15.43
CA THR A 16 14.34 -34.10 16.71
C THR A 16 13.82 -35.07 17.78
N ARG A 17 12.50 -35.27 17.84
CA ARG A 17 11.83 -36.20 18.76
C ARG A 17 12.30 -37.64 18.54
N ASP A 18 12.32 -38.08 17.29
CA ASP A 18 12.61 -39.47 16.91
C ASP A 18 14.11 -39.68 16.57
N GLN A 19 14.96 -38.67 16.77
CA GLN A 19 16.41 -38.67 16.51
C GLN A 19 16.75 -39.18 15.09
N LEU A 20 15.95 -38.80 14.10
CA LEU A 20 16.10 -39.27 12.73
C LEU A 20 17.24 -38.54 12.02
N SER A 21 18.01 -39.30 11.23
CA SER A 21 18.96 -38.69 10.29
C SER A 21 18.21 -37.94 9.19
N VAL A 22 18.87 -36.93 8.60
CA VAL A 22 18.30 -36.13 7.49
C VAL A 22 17.84 -37.02 6.33
N ARG A 23 18.58 -38.10 6.04
CA ARG A 23 18.23 -39.05 4.97
C ARG A 23 16.99 -39.86 5.30
N LYS A 24 16.84 -40.30 6.56
CA LYS A 24 15.68 -41.06 7.02
C LYS A 24 14.42 -40.17 7.08
N ALA A 25 14.57 -38.92 7.54
CA ALA A 25 13.49 -37.93 7.50
C ALA A 25 13.06 -37.60 6.07
N ALA A 26 14.01 -37.44 5.14
CA ALA A 26 13.73 -37.21 3.71
C ALA A 26 12.88 -38.34 3.11
N GLN A 27 13.24 -39.58 3.39
CA GLN A 27 12.47 -40.75 2.93
C GLN A 27 11.08 -40.81 3.58
N HIS A 28 10.98 -40.51 4.88
CA HIS A 28 9.72 -40.54 5.63
C HIS A 28 8.70 -39.52 5.11
N PHE A 29 9.13 -38.30 4.80
CA PHE A 29 8.25 -37.23 4.34
C PHE A 29 8.18 -37.09 2.81
N GLY A 30 8.94 -37.89 2.06
CA GLY A 30 9.02 -37.79 0.59
C GLY A 30 9.64 -36.48 0.10
N VAL A 31 10.54 -35.89 0.89
CA VAL A 31 11.18 -34.59 0.59
C VAL A 31 12.67 -34.82 0.30
N CYS A 32 13.26 -34.06 -0.63
CA CYS A 32 14.69 -34.16 -0.91
C CYS A 32 15.56 -33.73 0.29
N THR A 33 16.69 -34.43 0.48
CA THR A 33 17.60 -34.24 1.63
C THR A 33 18.10 -32.79 1.75
N ARG A 34 18.41 -32.15 0.62
CA ARG A 34 18.82 -30.74 0.56
C ARG A 34 17.78 -29.79 1.15
N THR A 35 16.49 -30.08 0.94
CA THR A 35 15.40 -29.25 1.44
C THR A 35 15.29 -29.33 2.96
N ILE A 36 15.46 -30.52 3.55
CA ILE A 36 15.52 -30.66 5.01
C ILE A 36 16.75 -29.95 5.60
N GLN A 37 17.91 -30.04 4.94
CA GLN A 37 19.10 -29.29 5.37
C GLN A 37 18.87 -27.77 5.34
N LEU A 38 18.12 -27.26 4.36
CA LEU A 38 17.74 -25.84 4.29
C LEU A 38 16.81 -25.47 5.45
N TRP A 39 15.83 -26.31 5.79
CA TRP A 39 14.90 -26.06 6.90
C TRP A 39 15.60 -26.08 8.26
N LYS A 40 16.63 -26.92 8.45
CA LYS A 40 17.47 -26.87 9.66
C LYS A 40 18.17 -25.52 9.84
N LYS A 41 18.45 -24.79 8.76
CA LYS A 41 19.06 -23.46 8.80
C LYS A 41 18.04 -22.36 9.02
N SER A 42 16.92 -22.41 8.29
CA SER A 42 15.80 -21.49 8.48
C SER A 42 14.50 -22.06 7.91
N THR A 43 13.44 -22.09 8.73
CA THR A 43 12.08 -22.42 8.32
C THR A 43 11.41 -21.26 7.55
N GLU A 44 11.86 -20.03 7.82
CA GLU A 44 11.25 -18.81 7.29
C GLU A 44 11.30 -18.72 5.77
N ASN A 45 10.20 -18.28 5.18
CA ASN A 45 10.15 -17.92 3.77
C ASN A 45 10.70 -16.50 3.65
N ARG A 46 11.93 -16.38 3.14
CA ARG A 46 12.49 -15.06 2.83
C ARG A 46 11.83 -14.52 1.57
N PRO A 47 11.44 -13.24 1.54
CA PRO A 47 10.99 -12.61 0.31
C PRO A 47 12.11 -12.65 -0.74
N ILE A 48 11.73 -12.84 -2.00
CA ILE A 48 12.68 -12.82 -3.10
C ILE A 48 13.16 -11.37 -3.27
N PRO A 49 14.47 -11.09 -3.11
CA PRO A 49 14.98 -9.73 -3.29
C PRO A 49 14.70 -9.26 -4.73
N GLY A 50 14.16 -8.04 -4.86
CA GLY A 50 13.82 -7.42 -6.14
C GLY A 50 12.39 -7.64 -6.62
N CYS A 51 11.56 -8.41 -5.91
CA CYS A 51 10.13 -8.48 -6.22
C CYS A 51 9.41 -7.30 -5.54
N PRO A 52 8.66 -6.45 -6.27
CA PRO A 52 7.93 -5.36 -5.65
C PRO A 52 6.93 -5.93 -4.65
N ALA A 53 6.96 -5.39 -3.43
CA ALA A 53 5.99 -5.78 -2.40
C ALA A 53 4.58 -5.45 -2.91
N LYS A 54 3.61 -6.30 -2.57
CA LYS A 54 2.20 -5.95 -2.76
C LYS A 54 1.93 -4.64 -2.01
N ILE A 55 1.24 -3.71 -2.67
CA ILE A 55 0.83 -2.43 -2.08
C ILE A 55 0.11 -2.72 -0.75
N SER A 56 0.49 -2.03 0.33
CA SER A 56 -0.12 -2.24 1.63
C SER A 56 -1.58 -1.78 1.62
N LYS A 57 -2.43 -2.45 2.43
CA LYS A 57 -3.85 -2.07 2.54
C LYS A 57 -4.02 -0.63 3.02
N GLU A 58 -3.16 -0.20 3.94
CA GLU A 58 -3.14 1.16 4.48
C GLU A 58 -2.86 2.20 3.39
N GLN A 59 -1.94 1.90 2.47
CA GLN A 59 -1.63 2.80 1.35
C GLN A 59 -2.84 2.93 0.42
N ILE A 60 -3.52 1.82 0.12
CA ILE A 60 -4.73 1.82 -0.73
C ILE A 60 -5.84 2.68 -0.10
N LEU A 61 -6.06 2.57 1.22
CA LEU A 61 -7.10 3.35 1.90
C LEU A 61 -6.81 4.85 1.86
N LYS A 62 -5.56 5.25 2.10
CA LYS A 62 -5.13 6.65 2.00
C LYS A 62 -5.33 7.21 0.60
N ASP A 63 -4.97 6.44 -0.42
CA ASP A 63 -5.14 6.87 -1.81
C ASP A 63 -6.64 7.07 -2.16
N VAL A 64 -7.53 6.23 -1.63
CA VAL A 64 -8.99 6.37 -1.80
C VAL A 64 -9.54 7.62 -1.11
N GLU A 65 -9.13 7.89 0.13
CA GLU A 65 -9.54 9.09 0.86
C GLU A 65 -9.07 10.38 0.15
N GLN A 66 -7.81 10.40 -0.27
CA GLN A 66 -7.21 11.52 -0.97
C GLN A 66 -7.92 11.79 -2.32
N TYR A 67 -8.33 10.73 -3.03
CA TYR A 67 -9.04 10.85 -4.29
C TYR A 67 -10.39 11.58 -4.15
N LEU A 68 -11.17 11.25 -3.11
CA LEU A 68 -12.45 11.91 -2.82
C LEU A 68 -12.28 13.40 -2.49
N MET A 69 -11.24 13.73 -1.71
CA MET A 69 -10.91 15.11 -1.37
C MET A 69 -10.55 15.94 -2.61
N ILE A 70 -9.75 15.39 -3.52
CA ILE A 70 -9.36 16.08 -4.76
C ILE A 70 -10.57 16.42 -5.63
N ILE A 71 -11.53 15.50 -5.78
CA ILE A 71 -12.75 15.74 -6.57
C ILE A 71 -13.59 16.86 -5.96
N LEU A 72 -13.76 16.85 -4.63
CA LEU A 72 -14.55 17.87 -3.92
C LEU A 72 -13.92 19.27 -4.07
N VAL A 73 -12.60 19.39 -3.86
CA VAL A 73 -11.89 20.66 -4.02
C VAL A 73 -11.98 21.19 -5.45
N ASN A 74 -11.81 20.32 -6.45
CA ASN A 74 -11.93 20.72 -7.86
C ASN A 74 -13.35 21.17 -8.23
N ARG A 75 -14.39 20.53 -7.67
CA ARG A 75 -15.78 20.96 -7.91
C ARG A 75 -16.07 22.31 -7.26
N LEU A 76 -15.58 22.52 -6.03
CA LEU A 76 -15.75 23.78 -5.32
C LEU A 76 -15.01 24.94 -6.01
N SER A 77 -13.78 24.71 -6.47
CA SER A 77 -13.00 25.74 -7.17
C SER A 77 -13.67 26.18 -8.48
N VAL A 78 -14.24 25.25 -9.24
CA VAL A 78 -15.01 25.55 -10.45
C VAL A 78 -16.28 26.35 -10.10
N LEU A 79 -17.03 25.94 -9.06
CA LEU A 79 -18.24 26.64 -8.62
C LEU A 79 -17.93 28.08 -8.20
N VAL A 80 -16.88 28.28 -7.41
CA VAL A 80 -16.42 29.61 -6.98
C VAL A 80 -15.99 30.45 -8.16
N SER A 81 -15.26 29.88 -9.13
CA SER A 81 -14.83 30.61 -10.33
C SER A 81 -16.03 31.08 -11.17
N VAL A 82 -17.01 30.21 -11.39
CA VAL A 82 -18.25 30.55 -12.10
C VAL A 82 -19.06 31.61 -11.35
N HIS A 83 -19.18 31.48 -10.03
CA HIS A 83 -19.89 32.47 -9.21
C HIS A 83 -19.20 33.84 -9.24
N MET A 84 -17.87 33.88 -9.17
CA MET A 84 -17.10 35.12 -9.29
C MET A 84 -17.26 35.76 -10.67
N GLN A 85 -17.25 34.97 -11.74
CA GLN A 85 -17.52 35.49 -13.10
C GLN A 85 -18.95 36.04 -13.23
N TYR A 86 -19.93 35.36 -12.65
CA TYR A 86 -21.32 35.83 -12.61
C TYR A 86 -21.43 37.17 -11.85
N LEU A 87 -20.85 37.25 -10.65
CA LEU A 87 -20.83 38.49 -9.87
C LEU A 87 -20.13 39.63 -10.63
N MET A 88 -18.97 39.39 -11.23
CA MET A 88 -18.25 40.41 -12.01
C MET A 88 -19.02 40.87 -13.25
N ARG A 89 -19.89 40.01 -13.81
CA ARG A 89 -20.69 40.31 -15.01
C ARG A 89 -22.01 41.02 -14.69
N TYR A 90 -22.61 40.76 -13.54
CA TYR A 90 -23.97 41.21 -13.21
C TYR A 90 -24.06 42.15 -11.98
N MET A 91 -22.95 42.46 -11.30
CA MET A 91 -22.94 43.49 -10.25
C MET A 91 -23.03 44.91 -10.85
N PRO A 92 -23.88 45.81 -10.30
CA PRO A 92 -23.96 47.20 -10.72
C PRO A 92 -22.61 47.92 -10.56
N GLN A 93 -22.26 48.79 -11.51
CA GLN A 93 -21.01 49.57 -11.53
C GLN A 93 -20.90 50.64 -10.41
N GLU A 94 -21.87 50.70 -9.49
CA GLU A 94 -22.00 51.75 -8.47
C GLU A 94 -20.89 51.73 -7.40
N TYR A 95 -20.05 50.69 -7.38
CA TYR A 95 -18.90 50.57 -6.45
C TYR A 95 -17.55 50.89 -7.11
N ARG A 96 -17.52 51.31 -8.39
CA ARG A 96 -16.29 51.78 -9.04
C ARG A 96 -16.03 53.21 -8.55
N VAL A 97 -15.43 53.30 -7.36
CA VAL A 97 -15.06 54.54 -6.66
C VAL A 97 -14.55 55.59 -7.65
N LYS A 98 -15.27 56.71 -7.76
CA LYS A 98 -14.80 57.91 -8.46
C LYS A 98 -13.55 58.42 -7.75
N LYS A 99 -12.36 58.09 -8.27
CA LYS A 99 -11.14 58.82 -7.97
C LYS A 99 -11.21 60.17 -8.67
N ASP A 100 -11.92 61.12 -8.08
CA ASP A 100 -11.79 62.53 -8.43
C ASP A 100 -12.11 63.37 -7.20
N VAL A 101 -11.12 63.51 -6.30
CA VAL A 101 -11.07 64.62 -5.35
C VAL A 101 -9.89 65.50 -5.73
N LYS A 102 -10.26 66.65 -6.30
CA LYS A 102 -9.51 67.82 -6.75
C LYS A 102 -8.18 68.08 -6.00
N ALA A 103 -7.13 68.27 -6.78
CA ALA A 103 -6.02 69.15 -6.43
C ALA A 103 -6.41 70.61 -6.77
N SER A 104 -6.49 71.47 -5.77
CA SER A 104 -6.37 72.94 -5.88
C SER A 104 -5.89 73.47 -4.54
#